data_AF-A0A2D5S7L4-F1
#
_entry.id   AF-A0A2D5S7L4-F1
#
_cell.length_a   1.000
_cell.length_b   1.000
_cell.length_c   1.000
_cell.angle_alpha   90.00
_cell.angle_beta   90.00
_cell.angle_gamma   90.00
#
_symmetry.space_group_name_H-M   'P 1'
#
loop_
_entity.id
_entity.type
_entity.pdbx_description
1 polymer ?
#
loop_
_entity_poly.entity_id
_entity_poly.type
_entity_poly.pdbx_seq_one_letter_code
_entity_poly.pdbx_strand_id
1 'polypeptide(L)'
;MVSAIEDKLKSNKVDNRAFGYSTGKRRVLIFLLAYDVSLAVIRNFMPEDDRVLDYVVGLPVLIPVIIWCHIDAKERKHKIGIFMKLSLVFLFVIAFPIYIFQTQGPSGFKTFTFAIFFTSGTVVLLFLRFF
;
A
#
# COMPACT_ATOMS: atom_id res chain seq x y z
N MET A 1 -20.66 -31.20 30.46
CA MET A 1 -19.18 -31.17 30.39
C MET A 1 -18.68 -30.97 28.96
N VAL A 2 -19.22 -31.68 27.95
CA VAL A 2 -18.82 -31.52 26.53
C VAL A 2 -19.06 -30.11 25.99
N SER A 3 -20.22 -29.48 26.26
CA SER A 3 -20.50 -28.14 25.71
C SER A 3 -19.55 -27.06 26.24
N ALA A 4 -19.12 -27.14 27.50
CA ALA A 4 -18.17 -26.20 28.09
C ALA A 4 -16.76 -26.28 27.46
N ILE A 5 -16.38 -27.47 26.96
CA ILE A 5 -15.12 -27.68 26.24
C ILE A 5 -15.22 -27.09 24.83
N GLU A 6 -16.35 -27.28 24.15
CA GLU A 6 -16.61 -26.68 22.83
C GLU A 6 -16.61 -25.16 22.88
N ASP A 7 -17.24 -24.56 23.90
CA ASP A 7 -17.29 -23.10 24.07
C ASP A 7 -15.90 -22.51 24.32
N LYS A 8 -15.06 -23.16 25.15
CA LYS A 8 -13.66 -22.74 25.35
C LYS A 8 -12.84 -22.82 24.07
N LEU A 9 -12.98 -23.89 23.29
CA LEU A 9 -12.28 -24.05 22.01
C LEU A 9 -12.71 -22.98 21.01
N LYS A 10 -14.00 -22.63 20.99
CA LYS A 10 -14.57 -21.61 20.12
C LYS A 10 -14.06 -20.21 20.50
N SER A 11 -14.03 -19.87 21.79
CA SER A 11 -13.46 -18.62 22.32
C SER A 11 -11.99 -18.47 21.93
N ASN A 12 -11.17 -19.48 22.23
CA ASN A 12 -9.73 -19.43 21.99
C ASN A 12 -9.40 -19.29 20.49
N LYS A 13 -10.23 -19.87 19.61
CA LYS A 13 -10.12 -19.72 18.14
C LYS A 13 -10.58 -18.35 17.63
N VAL A 14 -11.45 -17.65 18.35
CA VAL A 14 -11.85 -16.26 18.04
C VAL A 14 -10.73 -15.30 18.49
N ASP A 15 -10.20 -15.49 19.69
CA ASP A 15 -9.15 -14.64 20.27
C ASP A 15 -7.84 -14.70 19.45
N ASN A 16 -7.39 -15.91 19.10
CA ASN A 16 -6.20 -16.08 18.25
C ASN A 16 -6.36 -15.45 16.85
N ARG A 17 -7.58 -15.45 16.31
CA ARG A 17 -7.86 -14.77 15.04
C ARG A 17 -7.78 -13.26 15.21
N ALA A 18 -8.45 -12.70 16.21
CA ALA A 18 -8.42 -11.26 16.49
C ALA A 18 -6.97 -10.75 16.71
N PHE A 19 -6.14 -11.52 17.42
CA PHE A 19 -4.74 -11.16 17.71
C PHE A 19 -3.87 -11.14 16.45
N GLY A 20 -4.03 -12.13 15.56
CA GLY A 20 -3.31 -12.19 14.28
C GLY A 20 -3.67 -11.04 13.33
N TYR A 21 -4.95 -10.65 13.28
CA TYR A 21 -5.43 -9.55 12.43
C TYR A 21 -4.93 -8.17 12.90
N SER A 22 -4.99 -7.91 14.21
CA SER A 22 -4.43 -6.70 14.84
C SER A 22 -2.94 -6.51 14.52
N THR A 23 -2.17 -7.60 14.55
CA THR A 23 -0.73 -7.56 14.26
C THR A 23 -0.42 -7.21 12.81
N GLY A 24 -1.23 -7.69 11.85
CA GLY A 24 -1.09 -7.38 10.43
C GLY A 24 -1.32 -5.90 10.11
N LYS A 25 -2.43 -5.34 10.60
CA LYS A 25 -2.71 -3.90 10.45
C LYS A 25 -1.62 -3.04 11.08
N ARG A 26 -1.20 -3.39 12.29
CA ARG A 26 -0.15 -2.63 13.01
C ARG A 26 1.16 -2.58 12.23
N ARG A 27 1.56 -3.67 11.57
CA ARG A 27 2.77 -3.69 10.72
C ARG A 27 2.64 -2.77 9.50
N VAL A 28 1.49 -2.78 8.82
CA VAL A 28 1.24 -1.90 7.66
C VAL A 28 1.21 -0.44 8.09
N LEU A 29 0.61 -0.14 9.25
CA LEU A 29 0.60 1.22 9.82
C LEU A 29 2.02 1.71 10.12
N ILE A 30 2.83 0.90 10.80
CA ILE A 30 4.23 1.24 11.12
C ILE A 30 5.01 1.50 9.84
N PHE A 31 4.80 0.67 8.80
CA PHE A 31 5.46 0.86 7.51
C PHE A 31 5.02 2.16 6.83
N LEU A 32 3.72 2.48 6.84
CA LEU A 32 3.19 3.75 6.31
C LEU A 32 3.81 4.95 7.03
N LEU A 33 3.85 4.93 8.36
CA LEU A 33 4.42 6.02 9.16
C LEU A 33 5.93 6.15 8.93
N ALA A 34 6.67 5.04 8.89
CA ALA A 34 8.10 5.06 8.59
C ALA A 34 8.39 5.59 7.17
N TYR A 35 7.54 5.21 6.21
CA TYR A 35 7.63 5.69 4.85
C TYR A 35 7.35 7.19 4.75
N ASP A 36 6.28 7.66 5.41
CA ASP A 36 5.90 9.08 5.45
C ASP A 36 6.97 9.96 6.11
N VAL A 37 7.56 9.49 7.22
CA VAL A 37 8.71 10.17 7.84
C VAL A 37 9.91 10.21 6.89
N SER A 38 10.20 9.11 6.19
CA SER A 38 11.30 9.07 5.21
C SER A 38 11.04 10.04 4.05
N LEU A 39 9.80 10.15 3.59
CA LEU A 39 9.39 11.14 2.59
C LEU A 39 9.64 12.55 3.07
N ALA A 40 9.19 12.88 4.28
CA ALA A 40 9.38 14.20 4.86
C ALA A 40 10.87 14.56 4.93
N VAL A 41 11.73 13.61 5.33
CA VAL A 41 13.18 13.83 5.33
C VAL A 41 13.72 14.07 3.93
N ILE A 42 13.37 13.24 2.95
CA ILE A 42 13.82 13.39 1.55
C ILE A 42 13.38 14.76 0.98
N ARG A 43 12.15 15.19 1.27
CA ARG A 43 11.62 16.49 0.85
C ARG A 43 12.45 17.67 1.33
N ASN A 44 13.03 17.59 2.53
CA ASN A 44 13.88 18.66 3.06
C ASN A 44 15.21 18.81 2.30
N PHE A 45 15.63 17.81 1.53
CA PHE A 45 16.86 17.86 0.72
C PHE A 45 16.58 18.12 -0.76
N MET A 46 15.31 18.28 -1.15
CA MET A 46 14.89 18.54 -2.53
C MET A 46 14.76 20.04 -2.78
N PRO A 47 15.19 20.55 -3.95
CA PRO A 47 14.94 21.93 -4.33
C PRO A 47 13.43 22.17 -4.48
N GLU A 48 12.94 23.34 -4.04
CA GLU A 48 11.50 23.67 -3.98
C GLU A 48 10.76 23.60 -5.33
N ASP A 49 11.50 23.66 -6.45
CA ASP A 49 10.94 23.61 -7.80
C ASP A 49 10.65 22.19 -8.29
N ASP A 50 11.20 21.15 -7.66
CA ASP A 50 11.05 19.75 -8.09
C ASP A 50 9.77 19.09 -7.54
N ARG A 51 8.61 19.72 -7.82
CA ARG A 51 7.26 19.18 -7.53
C ARG A 51 7.04 17.78 -8.11
N VAL A 52 7.80 17.48 -9.17
CA VAL A 52 7.84 16.23 -9.90
C VAL A 52 8.18 15.05 -8.99
N LEU A 53 9.21 15.21 -8.16
CA LEU A 53 9.67 14.12 -7.33
C LEU A 53 8.67 13.82 -6.22
N ASP A 54 8.01 14.85 -5.68
CA ASP A 54 6.95 14.72 -4.68
C ASP A 54 5.83 13.76 -5.09
N TYR A 55 5.46 13.75 -6.37
CA TYR A 55 4.47 12.80 -6.91
C TYR A 55 5.05 11.39 -7.06
N VAL A 56 6.31 11.28 -7.48
CA VAL A 56 7.00 9.98 -7.64
C VAL A 56 7.18 9.29 -6.30
N VAL A 57 7.47 10.03 -5.23
CA VAL A 57 7.64 9.44 -3.90
C VAL A 57 6.32 9.29 -3.13
N GLY A 58 5.26 10.02 -3.49
CA GLY A 58 3.91 9.73 -2.97
C GLY A 58 3.31 8.43 -3.52
N LEU A 59 3.77 8.00 -4.68
CA LEU A 59 3.28 6.85 -5.44
C LEU A 59 3.34 5.51 -4.68
N PRO A 60 4.45 5.15 -4.00
CA PRO A 60 4.55 3.90 -3.27
C PRO A 60 3.71 3.85 -1.99
N VAL A 61 3.13 4.98 -1.53
CA VAL A 61 2.14 5.02 -0.42
C VAL A 61 0.86 4.24 -0.78
N LEU A 62 0.51 4.18 -2.07
CA LEU A 62 -0.68 3.48 -2.53
C LEU A 62 -0.62 1.97 -2.29
N ILE A 63 0.56 1.36 -2.37
CA ILE A 63 0.74 -0.08 -2.16
C ILE A 63 0.31 -0.51 -0.74
N PRO A 64 0.84 0.08 0.35
CA PRO A 64 0.39 -0.24 1.70
C PRO A 64 -1.07 0.15 1.96
N VAL A 65 -1.61 1.19 1.31
CA VAL A 65 -3.05 1.51 1.38
C VAL A 65 -3.89 0.38 0.77
N ILE A 66 -3.51 -0.16 -0.38
CA ILE A 66 -4.20 -1.30 -1.00
C ILE A 66 -4.08 -2.55 -0.12
N ILE A 67 -2.90 -2.81 0.45
CA ILE A 67 -2.70 -3.92 1.40
C ILE A 67 -3.59 -3.73 2.63
N TRP A 68 -3.67 -2.52 3.18
CA TRP A 68 -4.55 -2.18 4.28
C TRP A 68 -6.02 -2.46 3.95
N CYS A 69 -6.51 -1.96 2.81
CA CYS A 69 -7.86 -2.22 2.33
C CYS A 69 -8.13 -3.72 2.17
N HIS A 70 -7.13 -4.50 1.71
CA HIS A 70 -7.28 -5.95 1.59
C HIS A 70 -7.39 -6.65 2.96
N ILE A 71 -6.60 -6.22 3.94
CA ILE A 71 -6.69 -6.72 5.32
C ILE A 71 -8.04 -6.34 5.94
N ASP A 72 -8.51 -5.09 5.76
CA ASP A 72 -9.80 -4.64 6.28
C ASP A 72 -10.99 -5.38 5.67
N ALA A 73 -10.97 -5.60 4.35
CA ALA A 73 -12.00 -6.38 3.68
C ALA A 73 -12.05 -7.83 4.18
N LYS A 74 -10.87 -8.45 4.40
CA LYS A 74 -10.78 -9.80 4.97
C LYS A 74 -11.36 -9.85 6.39
N GLU A 75 -11.13 -8.83 7.21
CA GLU A 75 -11.71 -8.74 8.56
C GLU A 75 -13.23 -8.60 8.54
N ARG A 76 -13.77 -7.77 7.65
CA ARG A 76 -15.22 -7.59 7.51
C ARG A 76 -15.92 -8.72 6.74
N LYS A 77 -15.20 -9.78 6.38
CA LYS A 77 -15.67 -10.88 5.51
C LYS A 77 -16.19 -10.41 4.15
N HIS A 78 -15.77 -9.22 3.70
CA HIS A 78 -16.08 -8.71 2.37
C HIS A 78 -15.01 -9.19 1.38
N LYS A 79 -15.45 -9.64 0.21
CA LYS A 79 -14.53 -9.96 -0.88
C LYS A 79 -14.35 -8.69 -1.72
N ILE A 80 -13.13 -8.16 -1.77
CA ILE A 80 -12.77 -7.19 -2.80
C ILE A 80 -12.83 -7.93 -4.13
N GLY A 81 -13.82 -7.61 -4.94
CA GLY A 81 -13.97 -8.17 -6.28
C GLY A 81 -12.73 -7.88 -7.12
N ILE A 82 -12.41 -8.79 -8.05
CA ILE A 82 -11.27 -8.62 -8.96
C ILE A 82 -11.38 -7.32 -9.75
N PHE A 83 -12.61 -6.91 -10.10
CA PHE A 83 -12.89 -5.63 -10.75
C PHE A 83 -12.44 -4.44 -9.93
N MET A 84 -12.66 -4.42 -8.61
CA MET A 84 -12.24 -3.28 -7.78
C MET A 84 -10.72 -3.20 -7.66
N LYS A 85 -10.03 -4.35 -7.59
CA LYS A 85 -8.56 -4.41 -7.65
C LYS A 85 -8.03 -3.90 -8.99
N LEU A 86 -8.61 -4.39 -10.09
CA LEU A 86 -8.27 -3.96 -11.45
C LEU A 86 -8.53 -2.47 -11.62
N SER A 87 -9.68 -1.95 -11.19
CA SER A 87 -9.99 -0.52 -11.26
C SER A 87 -8.98 0.32 -10.49
N LEU A 88 -8.58 -0.07 -9.28
CA LEU A 88 -7.54 0.64 -8.53
C LEU A 88 -6.20 0.68 -9.27
N VAL A 89 -5.78 -0.44 -9.86
CA VAL A 89 -4.55 -0.52 -10.64
C VAL A 89 -4.66 0.26 -11.95
N PHE A 90 -5.75 0.10 -12.69
CA PHE A 90 -5.97 0.77 -13.99
C PHE A 90 -6.10 2.28 -13.84
N LEU A 91 -6.88 2.74 -12.85
CA LEU A 91 -7.07 4.16 -12.58
C LEU A 91 -5.71 4.77 -12.24
N PHE A 92 -4.84 4.05 -11.56
CA PHE A 92 -3.48 4.46 -11.30
C PHE A 92 -2.60 4.48 -12.57
N VAL A 93 -2.54 3.36 -13.31
CA VAL A 93 -1.73 3.21 -14.54
C VAL A 93 -2.12 4.21 -15.62
N ILE A 94 -3.38 4.67 -15.64
CA ILE A 94 -3.87 5.65 -16.61
C ILE A 94 -3.74 7.08 -16.07
N ALA A 95 -4.21 7.36 -14.84
CA ALA A 95 -4.22 8.72 -14.31
C ALA A 95 -2.81 9.27 -14.08
N PHE A 96 -1.87 8.41 -13.66
CA PHE A 96 -0.50 8.82 -13.38
C PHE A 96 0.26 9.36 -14.61
N PRO A 97 0.35 8.63 -15.74
CA PRO A 97 0.98 9.18 -16.95
C PRO A 97 0.23 10.39 -17.48
N ILE A 98 -1.12 10.38 -17.52
CA ILE A 98 -1.90 11.55 -17.97
C ILE A 98 -1.52 12.79 -17.15
N TYR A 99 -1.45 12.66 -15.83
CA TYR A 99 -1.10 13.74 -14.93
C TYR A 99 0.34 14.25 -15.15
N ILE A 100 1.31 13.33 -15.27
CA ILE A 100 2.71 13.71 -15.53
C ILE A 100 2.85 14.45 -16.86
N PHE A 101 2.21 13.95 -17.93
CA PHE A 101 2.28 14.59 -19.24
C PHE A 101 1.54 15.93 -19.27
N GLN A 102 0.46 16.09 -18.51
CA GLN A 102 -0.23 17.38 -18.38
C GLN A 102 0.61 18.42 -17.61
N THR A 103 1.34 18.00 -16.58
CA THR A 103 2.09 18.94 -15.72
C THR A 103 3.47 19.29 -16.26
N GLN A 104 4.15 18.36 -16.94
CA GLN A 104 5.55 18.52 -17.37
C GLN A 104 5.75 18.45 -18.88
N GLY A 105 4.69 18.20 -19.65
CA GLY A 105 4.80 18.04 -21.10
C GLY A 105 5.75 16.88 -21.49
N PRO A 106 6.55 17.04 -22.56
CA PRO A 106 7.45 15.98 -23.04
C PRO A 106 8.54 15.59 -22.03
N SER A 107 8.96 16.52 -21.17
CA SER A 107 9.97 16.27 -20.13
C SER A 107 9.51 15.27 -19.07
N GLY A 108 8.19 15.08 -18.93
CA GLY A 108 7.59 14.11 -18.01
C GLY A 108 7.97 12.65 -18.29
N PHE A 109 8.52 12.33 -19.47
CA PHE A 109 8.96 10.97 -19.78
C PHE A 109 10.06 10.48 -18.84
N LYS A 110 11.02 11.34 -18.49
CA LYS A 110 12.11 10.99 -17.55
C LYS A 110 11.56 10.62 -16.18
N THR A 111 10.63 11.43 -15.68
CA THR A 111 9.90 11.20 -14.43
C THR A 111 9.13 9.89 -14.45
N PHE A 112 8.43 9.63 -15.55
CA PHE A 112 7.64 8.42 -15.72
C PHE A 112 8.52 7.16 -15.69
N THR A 113 9.67 7.18 -16.37
CA THR A 113 10.64 6.08 -16.33
C THR A 113 11.19 5.85 -14.92
N PHE A 114 11.57 6.92 -14.22
CA PHE A 114 12.10 6.82 -12.85
C PHE A 114 11.05 6.29 -11.87
N ALA A 115 9.80 6.74 -12.01
CA ALA A 115 8.68 6.25 -11.24
C ALA A 115 8.51 4.75 -11.44
N ILE A 116 8.39 4.26 -12.68
CA ILE A 116 8.25 2.83 -12.96
C ILE A 116 9.38 2.01 -12.33
N PHE A 117 10.63 2.48 -12.45
CA PHE A 117 11.77 1.80 -11.86
C PHE A 117 11.67 1.72 -10.33
N PHE A 118 11.29 2.82 -9.68
CA PHE A 118 11.15 2.86 -8.23
C PHE A 118 9.97 1.99 -7.73
N THR A 119 8.82 2.05 -8.40
CA THR A 119 7.64 1.26 -8.02
C THR A 119 7.86 -0.23 -8.25
N SER A 120 8.50 -0.61 -9.36
CA SER A 120 8.86 -2.01 -9.62
C SER A 120 9.84 -2.55 -8.59
N GLY A 121 10.85 -1.77 -8.20
CA GLY A 121 11.80 -2.14 -7.14
C GLY A 121 11.12 -2.35 -5.78
N THR A 122 10.19 -1.47 -5.39
CA THR A 122 9.42 -1.63 -4.15
C THR A 122 8.48 -2.84 -4.18
N VAL A 123 7.84 -3.12 -5.32
CA VAL A 123 7.02 -4.33 -5.50
C VAL A 123 7.86 -5.60 -5.38
N VAL A 124 9.05 -5.65 -5.99
CA VAL A 124 9.97 -6.80 -5.88
C VAL A 124 10.44 -7.01 -4.44
N LEU A 125 10.82 -5.94 -3.74
CA LEU A 125 11.22 -6.02 -2.33
C LEU A 125 10.10 -6.52 -1.41
N LEU A 126 8.87 -6.08 -1.66
CA LEU A 126 7.70 -6.59 -0.95
C LEU A 126 7.46 -8.06 -1.27
N PHE A 127 7.56 -8.46 -2.55
CA PHE A 127 7.38 -9.85 -2.96
C PHE A 127 8.38 -10.79 -2.28
N LEU A 128 9.67 -10.42 -2.24
CA LEU A 128 10.75 -11.18 -1.58
C LEU A 128 10.62 -11.27 -0.05
N ARG A 129 9.88 -10.36 0.59
CA ARG A 129 9.72 -10.34 2.05
C ARG A 129 8.49 -11.12 2.53
N PHE A 130 7.51 -11.34 1.65
CA PHE A 130 6.25 -12.01 1.98
C PHE A 130 6.19 -13.47 1.50
N PHE A 131 7.08 -13.88 0.58
CA PHE A 131 7.25 -15.27 0.11
C PHE A 131 8.61 -15.81 0.54
#